data_AF-A0AAU9AW44-F1
#
_entry.id   AF-A0AAU9AW44-F1
#
_cell.length_a   1.000
_cell.length_b   1.000
_cell.length_c   1.000
_cell.angle_alpha   90.00
_cell.angle_beta   90.00
_cell.angle_gamma   90.00
#
_symmetry.space_group_name_H-M   'P 1'
#
loop_
_entity.id
_entity.type
_entity.pdbx_description
1 polymer ?
#
loop_
_entity_poly.entity_id
_entity_poly.type
_entity_poly.pdbx_seq_one_letter_code
_entity_poly.pdbx_strand_id
1 'polypeptide(L)'
;MFHPHRCIHTYVHQHRIGALVEFGLSTDFAARTDEFAEFAREVSLQVAAMAPVDVAALLAQPSIKRADATIGELLAVLSAQLGEPVAVTRFVRWSVEDAPVRQEEPDPSHPTASAATLRAAS
;
A
#
# COMPACT_ATOMS: atom_id res chain seq x y z
N MET A 1 19.69 -4.15 -9.33
CA MET A 1 20.04 -5.27 -8.42
C MET A 1 19.01 -6.38 -8.61
N PHE A 2 19.43 -7.63 -8.77
CA PHE A 2 18.54 -8.76 -9.04
C PHE A 2 18.12 -9.42 -7.72
N HIS A 3 16.81 -9.66 -7.54
CA HIS A 3 16.24 -10.35 -6.39
C HIS A 3 15.58 -11.65 -6.88
N PRO A 4 16.26 -12.81 -6.83
CA PRO A 4 15.74 -14.08 -7.34
C PRO A 4 14.52 -14.58 -6.57
N HIS A 5 14.43 -14.23 -5.27
CA HIS A 5 13.35 -14.66 -4.41
C HIS A 5 12.37 -13.53 -4.16
N ARG A 6 11.08 -13.87 -4.14
CA ARG A 6 10.00 -12.95 -3.84
C ARG A 6 9.10 -13.56 -2.78
N CYS A 7 8.68 -12.73 -1.84
CA CYS A 7 7.66 -13.10 -0.89
C CYS A 7 6.63 -11.98 -0.78
N ILE A 8 5.39 -12.36 -0.47
CA ILE A 8 4.29 -11.41 -0.30
C ILE A 8 3.87 -11.45 1.17
N HIS A 9 3.79 -10.28 1.78
CA HIS A 9 3.21 -10.11 3.10
C HIS A 9 1.91 -9.31 2.99
N THR A 10 0.96 -9.61 3.87
CA THR A 10 -0.36 -8.97 3.86
C THR A 10 -0.70 -8.39 5.22
N TYR A 11 -1.52 -7.36 5.22
CA TYR A 11 -2.15 -6.81 6.42
C TYR A 11 -3.59 -6.44 6.12
N VAL A 12 -4.51 -6.84 6.98
CA VAL A 12 -5.93 -6.53 6.87
C VAL A 12 -6.40 -5.92 8.20
N HIS A 13 -6.90 -4.69 8.14
CA HIS A 13 -7.45 -3.98 9.29
C HIS A 13 -8.97 -4.04 9.26
N GLN A 14 -9.57 -4.70 10.25
CA GLN A 14 -11.02 -4.76 10.49
C GLN A 14 -11.85 -5.09 9.23
N HIS A 15 -11.30 -5.89 8.31
CA HIS A 15 -11.93 -6.23 7.02
C HIS A 15 -12.31 -5.03 6.13
N ARG A 16 -11.74 -3.84 6.37
CA ARG A 16 -12.06 -2.59 5.64
C ARG A 16 -10.89 -2.04 4.84
N ILE A 17 -9.67 -2.26 5.33
CA ILE A 17 -8.44 -1.82 4.66
C ILE A 17 -7.50 -3.02 4.55
N GLY A 18 -6.98 -3.26 3.35
CA GLY A 18 -6.01 -4.31 3.06
C GLY A 18 -4.76 -3.75 2.40
N ALA A 19 -3.61 -4.30 2.74
CA ALA A 19 -2.36 -4.05 2.05
C ALA A 19 -1.70 -5.39 1.68
N LEU A 20 -1.19 -5.47 0.45
CA LEU A 20 -0.32 -6.55 -0.02
C LEU A 20 1.00 -5.93 -0.44
N VAL A 21 2.10 -6.41 0.12
CA VAL A 21 3.44 -5.90 -0.14
C VAL A 21 4.32 -7.03 -0.63
N GLU A 22 4.93 -6.85 -1.79
CA GLU A 22 5.93 -7.78 -2.33
C GLU A 22 7.33 -7.30 -1.95
N PHE A 23 8.13 -8.23 -1.43
CA PHE A 23 9.54 -8.03 -1.12
C PHE A 23 10.41 -8.85 -2.05
N GLY A 24 11.57 -8.30 -2.40
CA GLY A 24 12.64 -8.98 -3.10
C GLY A 24 13.79 -9.30 -2.15
N LEU A 25 14.27 -10.54 -2.19
CA LEU A 25 15.38 -11.05 -1.39
C LEU A 25 16.43 -11.76 -2.26
N SER A 26 17.64 -11.91 -1.74
CA SER A 26 18.71 -12.65 -2.41
C SER A 26 18.64 -14.14 -2.11
N THR A 27 18.15 -14.52 -0.93
CA THR A 27 17.99 -15.92 -0.53
C THR A 27 16.59 -16.19 0.02
N ASP A 28 16.18 -17.45 0.01
CA ASP A 28 14.96 -17.90 0.66
C ASP A 28 15.10 -17.98 2.20
N PHE A 29 16.33 -18.11 2.70
CA PHE A 29 16.64 -18.13 4.13
C PHE A 29 16.21 -16.84 4.83
N ALA A 30 16.58 -15.68 4.27
CA ALA A 30 16.24 -14.37 4.82
C ALA A 30 14.71 -14.19 4.97
N ALA A 31 13.93 -14.69 4.02
CA ALA A 31 12.47 -14.61 4.04
C ALA A 31 11.80 -15.40 5.18
N ARG A 32 12.56 -16.26 5.88
CA ARG A 32 12.08 -17.14 6.96
C ARG A 32 12.59 -16.71 8.34
N THR A 33 13.30 -15.59 8.42
CA THR A 33 13.81 -15.02 9.68
C THR A 33 12.73 -14.21 10.40
N ASP A 34 12.80 -14.16 11.72
CA ASP A 34 11.85 -13.40 12.54
C ASP A 34 12.02 -11.89 12.30
N GLU A 35 13.26 -11.43 12.13
CA GLU A 35 13.61 -10.04 11.83
C GLU A 35 12.94 -9.56 10.53
N PHE A 36 13.01 -10.39 9.48
CA PHE A 36 12.32 -10.08 8.22
C PHE A 36 10.80 -10.09 8.39
N ALA A 37 10.24 -11.10 9.07
CA ALA A 37 8.81 -11.23 9.28
C ALA A 37 8.23 -10.03 10.06
N GLU A 38 8.93 -9.56 11.08
CA GLU A 38 8.55 -8.40 11.88
C GLU A 38 8.55 -7.11 11.04
N PHE A 39 9.60 -6.89 10.26
CA PHE A 39 9.71 -5.75 9.37
C PHE A 39 8.64 -5.79 8.26
N ALA A 40 8.43 -6.93 7.62
CA ALA A 40 7.44 -7.10 6.56
C ALA A 40 6.01 -6.80 7.07
N ARG A 41 5.70 -7.23 8.29
CA ARG A 41 4.44 -6.89 8.98
C ARG A 41 4.33 -5.40 9.27
N GLU A 42 5.41 -4.76 9.72
CA GLU A 42 5.44 -3.31 9.97
C GLU A 42 5.18 -2.51 8.69
N VAL A 43 5.87 -2.84 7.61
CA VAL A 43 5.68 -2.19 6.30
C VAL A 43 4.26 -2.43 5.77
N SER A 44 3.71 -3.64 5.94
CA SER A 44 2.32 -3.92 5.52
C SER A 44 1.31 -3.06 6.29
N LEU A 45 1.52 -2.87 7.59
CA LEU A 45 0.71 -1.97 8.42
C LEU A 45 0.89 -0.51 8.00
N GLN A 46 2.13 -0.08 7.76
CA GLN A 46 2.47 1.27 7.28
C GLN A 46 1.73 1.58 5.99
N VAL A 47 1.77 0.68 5.00
CA VAL A 47 1.06 0.84 3.73
C VAL A 47 -0.44 1.01 3.98
N ALA A 48 -1.04 0.14 4.78
CA ALA A 48 -2.48 0.21 5.07
C ALA A 48 -2.89 1.54 5.74
N ALA A 49 -2.08 2.02 6.70
CA ALA A 49 -2.38 3.21 7.50
C ALA A 49 -2.07 4.53 6.79
N MET A 50 -0.96 4.60 6.04
CA MET A 50 -0.42 5.86 5.52
C MET A 50 -0.72 6.12 4.04
N ALA A 51 -1.28 5.12 3.34
CA ALA A 51 -1.64 5.20 1.93
C ALA A 51 -0.57 5.84 1.02
N PRO A 52 0.70 5.37 1.05
CA PRO A 52 1.73 5.87 0.15
C PRO A 52 1.32 5.66 -1.32
N VAL A 53 1.63 6.65 -2.17
CA VAL A 53 1.30 6.61 -3.61
C VAL A 53 2.21 5.66 -4.40
N ASP A 54 3.44 5.44 -3.93
CA ASP A 54 4.42 4.54 -4.54
C ASP A 54 5.48 4.09 -3.51
N VAL A 55 6.45 3.28 -3.95
CA VAL A 55 7.54 2.78 -3.10
C VAL A 55 8.44 3.89 -2.60
N ALA A 56 8.71 4.92 -3.40
CA ALA A 56 9.57 6.03 -2.98
C ALA A 56 8.92 6.82 -1.83
N ALA A 57 7.62 7.11 -1.95
CA ALA A 57 6.83 7.74 -0.91
C ALA A 57 6.77 6.87 0.36
N LEU A 58 6.60 5.55 0.23
CA LEU A 58 6.63 4.63 1.36
C LEU A 58 7.98 4.67 2.11
N LEU A 59 9.11 4.60 1.39
CA LEU A 59 10.43 4.56 2.00
C LEU A 59 10.80 5.88 2.70
N ALA A 60 10.27 7.00 2.24
CA ALA A 60 10.49 8.32 2.85
C ALA A 60 9.62 8.58 4.10
N GLN A 61 8.60 7.76 4.36
CA GLN A 61 7.72 7.96 5.53
C GLN A 61 8.43 7.62 6.84
N PRO A 62 8.15 8.36 7.92
CA PRO A 62 8.52 7.95 9.27
C PRO A 62 7.79 6.65 9.65
N SER A 63 8.48 5.73 10.32
CA SER A 63 7.85 4.52 10.83
C SER A 63 6.84 4.84 11.92
N ILE A 64 5.66 4.24 11.82
CA ILE A 64 4.62 4.32 12.87
C ILE A 64 5.13 3.73 14.20
N LYS A 65 5.97 2.70 14.17
CA LYS A 65 6.47 2.04 15.39
C LYS A 65 7.75 2.65 15.93
N ARG A 66 8.56 3.26 15.06
CA ARG A 66 9.86 3.86 15.39
C ARG A 66 9.93 5.25 14.78
N ALA A 67 9.35 6.22 15.48
CA ALA A 67 9.15 7.58 14.97
C ALA A 67 10.47 8.34 14.68
N ASP A 68 11.61 7.80 15.11
CA ASP A 68 12.95 8.35 14.92
C ASP A 68 13.63 7.90 13.62
N ALA A 69 13.00 7.01 12.84
CA ALA A 69 13.55 6.51 11.58
C ALA A 69 12.49 6.41 10.48
N THR A 70 12.93 6.53 9.23
CA THR A 70 12.13 6.25 8.05
C THR A 70 12.08 4.76 7.72
N ILE A 71 11.09 4.33 6.94
CA ILE A 71 11.02 2.94 6.46
C ILE A 71 12.25 2.57 5.62
N GLY A 72 12.79 3.52 4.84
CA GLY A 72 14.01 3.31 4.06
C GLY A 72 15.25 3.07 4.92
N GLU A 73 15.40 3.82 6.02
CA GLU A 73 16.51 3.60 6.97
C GLU A 73 16.37 2.26 7.69
N LEU A 74 15.16 1.89 8.10
CA LEU A 74 14.90 0.58 8.71
C LEU A 74 15.16 -0.58 7.73
N LEU A 75 14.82 -0.42 6.45
CA LEU A 75 15.12 -1.39 5.40
C LEU A 75 16.63 -1.58 5.21
N ALA A 76 17.40 -0.48 5.27
CA ALA A 76 18.85 -0.52 5.17
C ALA A 76 19.48 -1.24 6.37
N VAL A 77 18.98 -0.97 7.59
CA VAL A 77 19.39 -1.68 8.81
C VAL A 77 19.09 -3.17 8.70
N LEU A 78 17.88 -3.54 8.26
CA LEU A 78 17.51 -4.94 8.07
C LEU A 78 18.40 -5.64 7.05
N SER A 79 18.65 -5.00 5.90
CA SER A 79 19.53 -5.56 4.86
C SER A 79 20.94 -5.81 5.40
N ALA A 80 21.46 -4.90 6.22
CA ALA A 80 22.75 -5.07 6.87
C ALA A 80 22.74 -6.21 7.91
N GLN A 81 21.66 -6.35 8.69
CA GLN A 81 21.51 -7.42 9.68
C GLN A 81 21.40 -8.81 9.04
N LEU A 82 20.67 -8.91 7.93
CA LEU A 82 20.51 -10.17 7.19
C LEU A 82 21.73 -10.50 6.31
N GLY A 83 22.63 -9.54 6.10
CA GLY A 83 23.82 -9.71 5.25
C GLY A 83 23.50 -9.81 3.76
N GLU A 84 22.30 -9.37 3.35
CA GLU A 84 21.84 -9.42 1.97
C GLU A 84 20.90 -8.26 1.64
N PRO A 85 20.80 -7.84 0.36
CA PRO A 85 19.88 -6.79 -0.02
C PRO A 85 18.42 -7.24 0.11
N VAL A 86 17.62 -6.42 0.79
CA VAL A 86 16.17 -6.54 0.84
C VAL A 86 15.56 -5.33 0.15
N ALA A 87 14.51 -5.55 -0.64
CA ALA A 87 13.79 -4.48 -1.30
C ALA A 87 12.28 -4.63 -1.16
N VAL A 88 11.56 -3.51 -1.03
CA VAL A 88 10.12 -3.45 -1.33
C VAL A 88 9.98 -3.25 -2.84
N THR A 89 9.38 -4.21 -3.55
CA THR A 89 9.34 -4.18 -5.01
C THR A 89 8.07 -3.51 -5.53
N ARG A 90 6.94 -3.77 -4.88
CA ARG A 90 5.63 -3.17 -5.16
C ARG A 90 4.66 -3.44 -4.02
N PHE A 91 3.58 -2.68 -3.98
CA PHE A 91 2.46 -2.95 -3.09
C PHE A 91 1.15 -2.53 -3.73
N VAL A 92 0.05 -3.02 -3.17
CA VAL A 92 -1.29 -2.49 -3.40
C VAL A 92 -1.96 -2.25 -2.04
N ARG A 93 -2.70 -1.16 -1.95
CA ARG A 93 -3.60 -0.86 -0.85
C ARG A 93 -5.03 -0.85 -1.38
N TRP A 94 -5.93 -1.49 -0.65
CA TRP A 94 -7.35 -1.48 -0.91
C TRP A 94 -8.08 -0.94 0.31
N SER A 95 -8.97 0.02 0.13
CA SER A 95 -9.85 0.53 1.19
C SER A 95 -11.29 0.57 0.70
N VAL A 96 -12.24 0.28 1.59
CA VAL A 96 -13.67 0.53 1.34
C VAL A 96 -14.00 2.02 1.21
N GLU A 97 -13.14 2.90 1.73
CA GLU A 97 -13.32 4.36 1.69
C GLU A 97 -12.86 4.96 0.36
N ASP A 98 -11.96 4.28 -0.34
CA ASP A 98 -11.48 4.69 -1.67
C ASP A 98 -12.35 4.11 -2.81
N ALA A 99 -13.51 3.54 -2.48
CA ALA A 99 -14.40 2.97 -3.46
C ALA A 99 -14.87 4.07 -4.44
N PRO A 100 -14.76 3.86 -5.76
CA PRO A 100 -15.25 4.83 -6.72
C PRO A 100 -16.75 5.05 -6.48
N VAL A 101 -17.15 6.32 -6.40
CA VAL A 101 -18.55 6.71 -6.34
C VAL A 101 -19.24 6.08 -7.55
N ARG A 102 -20.19 5.18 -7.32
CA ARG A 102 -21.02 4.66 -8.40
C ARG A 102 -21.76 5.85 -8.98
N GLN A 103 -21.48 6.20 -10.24
CA GLN A 103 -22.37 7.09 -10.96
C GLN A 103 -23.71 6.34 -11.04
N GLU A 104 -24.70 6.84 -10.30
CA GLU A 104 -26.07 6.37 -10.42
C GLU A 104 -26.46 6.60 -11.88
N GLU A 105 -26.59 5.52 -12.65
CA GLU A 105 -27.24 5.60 -13.96
C GLU A 105 -28.62 6.22 -13.71
N PRO A 106 -28.98 7.28 -14.45
CA PRO A 106 -30.27 7.93 -14.24
C PRO A 106 -31.37 6.89 -14.41
N ASP A 107 -32.14 6.66 -13.34
CA ASP A 107 -33.28 5.74 -13.39
C ASP A 107 -34.22 6.21 -14.52
N PRO A 108 -34.46 5.38 -15.56
CA PRO A 108 -35.34 5.75 -16.66
C PRO A 108 -36.79 6.02 -16.20
N SER A 109 -37.15 5.57 -14.99
CA SER A 109 -38.46 5.72 -14.37
C SER A 109 -38.59 7.01 -13.55
N HIS A 110 -37.47 7.62 -13.15
CA HIS A 110 -37.40 8.84 -12.36
C HIS A 110 -36.48 9.87 -13.05
N PRO A 111 -37.00 10.66 -14.01
CA PRO A 111 -36.20 11.72 -14.63
C PRO A 111 -35.78 12.70 -13.54
N THR A 112 -34.49 12.69 -13.20
CA THR A 112 -33.94 13.66 -12.26
C THR A 112 -34.07 15.03 -12.91
N ALA A 113 -34.94 15.87 -12.36
CA ALA A 113 -35.18 17.22 -12.85
C ALA A 113 -33.97 18.11 -12.56
N SER A 114 -32.89 17.93 -13.32
CA SER A 114 -31.75 18.84 -13.34
C SER A 114 -31.27 19.03 -14.78
N ALA A 115 -32.19 19.46 -15.63
CA ALA A 115 -31.89 20.12 -16.91
C ALA A 115 -32.82 21.34 -17.07
N ALA A 116 -32.98 22.12 -16.01
CA ALA A 116 -33.62 23.43 -16.06
C ALA A 116 -32.53 24.50 -16.14
N THR A 117 -31.94 24.71 -17.31
CA THR A 117 -31.35 25.98 -17.77
C THR A 117 -30.96 25.83 -19.25
N LEU A 118 -31.41 26.78 -20.07
CA LEU A 118 -31.15 26.98 -21.52
C LEU A 118 -32.11 26.31 -22.51
N ARG A 119 -33.28 26.95 -22.72
CA ARG A 119 -33.69 27.42 -24.05
C ARG A 119 -34.85 28.41 -23.97
N ALA A 120 -34.51 29.68 -23.82
CA ALA A 120 -35.36 30.81 -24.19
C ALA A 120 -34.49 31.77 -25.00
N ALA A 121 -34.64 31.72 -26.32
CA ALA A 121 -34.34 32.80 -27.29
C ALA A 121 -34.53 32.25 -28.71
N SER A 122 -35.74 32.37 -29.24
CA SER A 122 -36.07 32.62 -30.66
C SER A 122 -37.52 33.08 -30.72
#